data_AF-A0A971PYM7-F1
#
_entry.id   AF-A0A971PYM7-F1
#
_cell.length_a   1.000
_cell.length_b   1.000
_cell.length_c   1.000
_cell.angle_alpha   90.00
_cell.angle_beta   90.00
_cell.angle_gamma   90.00
#
_symmetry.space_group_name_H-M   'P 1'
#
loop_
_entity.id
_entity.type
_entity.pdbx_description
1 polymer ?
#
loop_
_entity_poly.entity_id
_entity_poly.type
_entity_poly.pdbx_seq_one_letter_code
_entity_poly.pdbx_strand_id
1 'polypeptide(L)'
;MFYASRFLRYDDENLMQGPDVLLLQEKLVKKGYQVSTDGVYDKTTENAVLSFQEASGLRADGIVGPNTWNLLDLGHDNSITAEKSSAARPSILINLDKRRLTFTIDGSSTTYPVAVGKPSTPSPIGNWVIVQKSVDWGGPFGVRWMRLSVPWGGYGIHGTNNPASIGRAVSHGCIRMYNKDVIKVYDLTPIGTPVNIIGHHYTGRILKEGDSGEDVKQLQRDLKKLGYYNSSIDGYFGPKTRQAVMAFQADQGLVVDGIVGPYTYFVLLKALDIANKNYEP
;
A
#
# COMPACT_ATOMS: atom_id res chain seq x y z
N MET A 1 -14.16 1.71 7.94
CA MET A 1 -14.29 1.88 6.47
C MET A 1 -13.15 1.15 5.77
N PHE A 2 -13.11 -0.18 5.75
CA PHE A 2 -11.95 -0.97 5.25
C PHE A 2 -11.44 -0.46 3.88
N TYR A 3 -10.13 -0.30 3.73
CA TYR A 3 -9.51 -0.19 2.42
C TYR A 3 -8.68 -1.45 2.24
N ALA A 4 -8.81 -2.10 1.09
CA ALA A 4 -7.95 -3.21 0.75
C ALA A 4 -6.49 -2.73 0.75
N SER A 5 -5.64 -3.43 1.49
CA SER A 5 -4.18 -3.23 1.45
C SER A 5 -3.55 -3.68 0.13
N ARG A 6 -4.39 -4.14 -0.80
CA ARG A 6 -4.08 -4.65 -2.14
C ARG A 6 -5.15 -4.18 -3.12
N PHE A 7 -4.84 -4.16 -4.40
CA PHE A 7 -5.87 -4.00 -5.45
C PHE A 7 -6.76 -5.24 -5.48
N LEU A 8 -8.08 -5.05 -5.43
CA LEU A 8 -9.02 -6.16 -5.61
C LEU A 8 -9.36 -6.30 -7.09
N ARG A 9 -9.38 -7.52 -7.59
CA ARG A 9 -9.68 -7.82 -9.00
C ARG A 9 -10.13 -9.26 -9.12
N TYR A 10 -10.75 -9.57 -10.26
CA TYR A 10 -10.99 -10.94 -10.65
C TYR A 10 -9.68 -11.63 -11.05
N ASP A 11 -9.61 -12.90 -10.74
CA ASP A 11 -8.47 -13.77 -11.02
C ASP A 11 -9.05 -15.17 -11.25
N ASP A 12 -9.05 -15.63 -12.50
CA ASP A 12 -9.74 -16.83 -12.96
C ASP A 12 -9.16 -18.13 -12.39
N GLU A 13 -7.89 -18.11 -12.00
CA GLU A 13 -7.22 -19.23 -11.37
C GLU A 13 -7.41 -19.24 -9.85
N ASN A 14 -7.39 -18.08 -9.19
CA ASN A 14 -7.53 -17.98 -7.73
C ASN A 14 -8.30 -16.72 -7.32
N LEU A 15 -9.62 -16.85 -7.18
CA LEU A 15 -10.49 -15.75 -6.77
C LEU A 15 -9.97 -15.08 -5.50
N MET A 16 -9.88 -13.75 -5.52
CA MET A 16 -9.46 -13.00 -4.33
C MET A 16 -10.52 -13.15 -3.25
N GLN A 17 -10.12 -13.54 -2.05
CA GLN A 17 -11.04 -13.68 -0.93
C GLN A 17 -10.55 -12.89 0.28
N GLY A 18 -11.48 -12.45 1.12
CA GLY A 18 -11.14 -11.84 2.40
C GLY A 18 -12.07 -10.72 2.85
N PRO A 19 -11.82 -10.18 4.05
CA PRO A 19 -12.63 -9.10 4.63
C PRO A 19 -12.56 -7.79 3.83
N ASP A 20 -11.53 -7.62 3.00
CA ASP A 20 -11.41 -6.49 2.08
C ASP A 20 -12.36 -6.60 0.89
N VAL A 21 -12.53 -7.82 0.35
CA VAL A 21 -13.49 -8.14 -0.70
C VAL A 21 -14.92 -8.06 -0.17
N LEU A 22 -15.19 -8.59 1.03
CA LEU A 22 -16.51 -8.52 1.64
C LEU A 22 -16.98 -7.07 1.77
N LEU A 23 -16.09 -6.19 2.24
CA LEU A 23 -16.42 -4.79 2.37
C LEU A 23 -16.63 -4.10 1.02
N LEU A 24 -15.84 -4.43 -0.01
CA LEU A 24 -16.10 -3.94 -1.36
C LEU A 24 -17.54 -4.26 -1.77
N GLN A 25 -17.95 -5.52 -1.61
CA GLN A 25 -19.28 -5.98 -1.96
C GLN A 25 -20.35 -5.23 -1.16
N GLU A 26 -20.19 -5.06 0.16
CA GLU A 26 -21.11 -4.27 1.00
C GLU A 26 -21.25 -2.81 0.51
N LYS A 27 -20.16 -2.19 0.07
CA LYS A 27 -20.21 -0.82 -0.48
C LYS A 27 -20.89 -0.75 -1.83
N LEU A 28 -20.62 -1.72 -2.70
CA LEU A 28 -21.29 -1.82 -4.00
C LEU A 28 -22.80 -1.99 -3.80
N VAL A 29 -23.23 -2.86 -2.89
CA VAL A 29 -24.65 -3.00 -2.50
C VAL A 29 -25.22 -1.67 -2.00
N LYS A 30 -24.51 -0.96 -1.11
CA LYS A 30 -24.94 0.35 -0.62
C LYS A 30 -25.07 1.41 -1.73
N LYS A 31 -24.28 1.29 -2.79
CA LYS A 31 -24.34 2.15 -3.99
C LYS A 31 -25.36 1.67 -5.03
N GLY A 32 -26.10 0.59 -4.74
CA GLY A 32 -27.19 0.07 -5.59
C GLY A 32 -26.77 -1.02 -6.58
N TYR A 33 -25.52 -1.49 -6.53
CA TYR A 33 -25.04 -2.58 -7.40
C TYR A 33 -25.39 -3.94 -6.80
N GLN A 34 -25.83 -4.87 -7.65
CA GLN A 34 -26.23 -6.22 -7.23
C GLN A 34 -25.00 -7.13 -7.23
N VAL A 35 -24.56 -7.56 -6.04
CA VAL A 35 -23.42 -8.47 -5.84
C VAL A 35 -23.66 -9.28 -4.56
N SER A 36 -23.15 -10.52 -4.49
CA SER A 36 -23.12 -11.29 -3.25
C SER A 36 -22.15 -10.65 -2.25
N THR A 37 -22.39 -10.78 -0.95
CA THR A 37 -21.49 -10.32 0.13
C THR A 37 -20.88 -11.53 0.83
N ASP A 38 -20.16 -12.34 0.07
CA ASP A 38 -19.54 -13.60 0.51
C ASP A 38 -18.04 -13.46 0.78
N GLY A 39 -17.46 -12.30 0.48
CA GLY A 39 -16.04 -12.05 0.60
C GLY A 39 -15.20 -12.70 -0.50
N VAL A 40 -15.80 -13.10 -1.62
CA VAL A 40 -15.14 -13.71 -2.79
C VAL A 40 -15.28 -12.80 -4.01
N TYR A 41 -14.16 -12.40 -4.61
CA TYR A 41 -14.13 -11.52 -5.77
C TYR A 41 -14.33 -12.37 -7.02
N ASP A 42 -15.58 -12.75 -7.25
CA ASP A 42 -16.03 -13.51 -8.40
C ASP A 42 -16.33 -12.61 -9.62
N LYS A 43 -16.79 -13.23 -10.72
CA LYS A 43 -17.12 -12.48 -11.94
C LYS A 43 -18.29 -11.52 -11.72
N THR A 44 -19.20 -11.85 -10.81
CA THR A 44 -20.31 -10.98 -10.42
C THR A 44 -19.79 -9.71 -9.75
N THR A 45 -18.85 -9.86 -8.83
CA THR A 45 -18.16 -8.75 -8.14
C THR A 45 -17.38 -7.89 -9.13
N GLU A 46 -16.66 -8.51 -10.07
CA GLU A 46 -15.94 -7.79 -11.13
C GLU A 46 -16.88 -6.94 -11.99
N ASN A 47 -17.99 -7.53 -12.45
CA ASN A 47 -18.98 -6.83 -13.26
C ASN A 47 -19.56 -5.62 -12.51
N ALA A 48 -19.86 -5.78 -11.21
CA ALA A 48 -20.33 -4.68 -10.37
C ALA A 48 -19.27 -3.57 -10.23
N VAL A 49 -17.99 -3.94 -10.09
CA VAL A 49 -16.88 -2.97 -10.04
C VAL A 49 -16.71 -2.24 -11.37
N LEU A 50 -16.74 -2.97 -12.49
CA LEU A 50 -16.66 -2.38 -13.83
C LEU A 50 -17.77 -1.36 -14.05
N SER A 51 -19.02 -1.72 -13.73
CA SER A 51 -20.15 -0.80 -13.83
C SER A 51 -19.99 0.41 -12.91
N PHE A 52 -19.49 0.21 -11.69
CA PHE A 52 -19.23 1.31 -10.77
C PHE A 52 -18.14 2.27 -11.29
N GLN A 53 -17.05 1.73 -11.81
CA GLN A 53 -15.95 2.52 -12.36
C GLN A 53 -16.42 3.35 -13.56
N GLU A 54 -17.16 2.74 -14.49
CA GLU A 54 -17.74 3.41 -15.65
C GLU A 54 -18.69 4.55 -15.23
N ALA A 55 -19.64 4.26 -14.34
CA ALA A 55 -20.58 5.26 -13.81
C ALA A 55 -19.90 6.41 -13.06
N SER A 56 -18.70 6.17 -12.52
CA SER A 56 -17.93 7.14 -11.76
C SER A 56 -16.86 7.86 -12.59
N GLY A 57 -16.83 7.66 -13.91
CA GLY A 57 -15.87 8.29 -14.81
C GLY A 57 -14.43 7.78 -14.65
N LEU A 58 -14.23 6.62 -14.05
CA LEU A 58 -12.95 5.93 -13.99
C LEU A 58 -12.75 5.05 -15.21
N ARG A 59 -11.51 4.64 -15.48
CA ARG A 59 -11.23 3.52 -16.37
C ARG A 59 -11.89 2.26 -15.78
N ALA A 60 -12.78 1.64 -16.54
CA ALA A 60 -13.43 0.38 -16.18
C ALA A 60 -12.47 -0.79 -16.45
N ASP A 61 -11.56 -1.04 -15.51
CA ASP A 61 -10.56 -2.11 -15.59
C ASP A 61 -10.85 -3.29 -14.65
N GLY A 62 -11.91 -3.21 -13.84
CA GLY A 62 -12.26 -4.25 -12.88
C GLY A 62 -11.31 -4.29 -11.68
N ILE A 63 -10.38 -3.34 -11.57
CA ILE A 63 -9.39 -3.28 -10.51
C ILE A 63 -9.81 -2.23 -9.49
N VAL A 64 -10.17 -2.67 -8.29
CA VAL A 64 -10.49 -1.77 -7.18
C VAL A 64 -9.20 -1.24 -6.57
N GLY A 65 -8.72 -0.15 -7.17
CA GLY A 65 -7.62 0.68 -6.68
C GLY A 65 -8.09 1.87 -5.85
N PRO A 66 -7.16 2.73 -5.41
CA PRO A 66 -7.48 3.86 -4.55
C PRO A 66 -8.51 4.84 -5.11
N ASN A 67 -8.53 5.06 -6.43
CA ASN A 67 -9.54 5.92 -7.05
C ASN A 67 -10.94 5.31 -6.95
N THR A 68 -11.08 4.01 -7.24
CA THR A 68 -12.34 3.28 -7.08
C THR A 68 -12.80 3.29 -5.63
N TRP A 69 -11.89 3.01 -4.70
CA TRP A 69 -12.17 3.06 -3.27
C TRP A 69 -12.62 4.45 -2.79
N ASN A 70 -11.90 5.51 -3.16
CA ASN A 70 -12.26 6.88 -2.79
C ASN A 70 -13.69 7.22 -3.23
N LEU A 71 -14.08 6.84 -4.45
CA LEU A 71 -15.42 7.13 -4.98
C LEU A 71 -16.51 6.26 -4.35
N LEU A 72 -16.21 4.99 -4.04
CA LEU A 72 -17.12 4.13 -3.26
C LEU A 72 -17.43 4.73 -1.88
N ASP A 73 -16.48 5.50 -1.35
CA ASP A 73 -16.55 6.13 -0.03
C ASP A 73 -17.11 7.55 -0.02
N LEU A 74 -17.25 8.21 -1.17
CA LEU A 74 -17.94 9.49 -1.27
C LEU A 74 -19.44 9.29 -1.02
N GLY A 75 -19.84 9.43 0.24
CA GLY A 75 -21.20 9.39 0.76
C GLY A 75 -21.16 9.52 2.27
N HIS A 76 -21.37 10.74 2.78
CA HIS A 76 -21.21 11.24 4.16
C HIS A 76 -19.77 11.65 4.53
N ASP A 77 -19.36 12.88 4.21
CA ASP A 77 -19.56 14.08 5.03
C ASP A 77 -18.81 15.24 4.37
N ASN A 78 -19.46 16.40 4.31
CA ASN A 78 -19.07 17.54 3.51
C ASN A 78 -18.69 18.68 4.45
N SER A 79 -17.42 18.75 4.86
CA SER A 79 -16.78 20.01 5.26
C SER A 79 -15.26 19.84 5.34
N ILE A 80 -14.55 20.08 4.24
CA ILE A 80 -13.12 20.40 4.31
C ILE A 80 -13.03 21.92 4.36
N THR A 81 -13.16 22.48 5.56
CA THR A 81 -12.61 23.81 5.83
C THR A 81 -11.12 23.65 6.05
N ALA A 82 -10.34 24.32 5.20
CA ALA A 82 -8.92 24.48 5.36
C ALA A 82 -8.66 25.36 6.60
N GLU A 83 -8.54 24.76 7.78
CA GLU A 83 -8.04 25.49 8.94
C GLU A 83 -6.52 25.47 8.97
N LYS A 84 -5.96 26.66 8.71
CA LYS A 84 -4.66 27.07 9.23
C LYS A 84 -4.74 27.07 10.76
N SER A 85 -3.96 26.23 11.42
CA SER A 85 -3.55 26.45 12.81
C SER A 85 -2.09 26.10 12.98
N SER A 86 -1.33 27.02 13.58
CA SER A 86 0.07 26.90 13.96
C SER A 86 0.27 26.02 15.20
N ALA A 87 -0.51 24.94 15.32
CA ALA A 87 -0.20 23.86 16.23
C ALA A 87 1.08 23.16 15.75
N ALA A 88 1.95 22.75 16.66
CA ALA A 88 3.19 22.08 16.28
C ALA A 88 2.87 20.90 15.37
N ARG A 89 3.41 20.98 14.15
CA ARG A 89 3.11 20.00 13.12
C ARG A 89 3.72 18.68 13.54
N PRO A 90 2.91 17.67 13.90
CA PRO A 90 3.47 16.39 14.23
C PRO A 90 4.11 15.77 12.99
N SER A 91 5.00 14.80 13.20
CA SER A 91 5.50 13.96 12.12
C SER A 91 5.64 12.51 12.60
N ILE A 92 5.56 11.59 11.64
CA ILE A 92 5.69 10.17 11.89
C ILE A 92 6.87 9.66 11.08
N LEU A 93 7.81 8.97 11.74
CA LEU A 93 8.86 8.18 11.11
C LEU A 93 8.61 6.70 11.40
N ILE A 94 8.54 5.87 10.37
CA ILE A 94 8.43 4.42 10.51
C ILE A 94 9.70 3.79 9.98
N ASN A 95 10.40 3.05 10.82
CA ASN A 95 11.55 2.25 10.43
C ASN A 95 11.15 0.77 10.35
N LEU A 96 11.11 0.23 9.13
CA LEU A 96 10.66 -1.13 8.85
C LEU A 96 11.58 -2.20 9.44
N ASP A 97 12.90 -1.98 9.42
CA ASP A 97 13.86 -2.98 9.92
C ASP A 97 13.82 -3.10 11.44
N LYS A 98 13.70 -1.94 12.09
CA LYS A 98 13.57 -1.84 13.55
C LYS A 98 12.15 -2.17 14.02
N ARG A 99 11.18 -2.18 13.10
CA ARG A 99 9.75 -2.36 13.38
C ARG A 99 9.26 -1.37 14.43
N ARG A 100 9.63 -0.11 14.21
CA ARG A 100 9.33 1.02 15.09
C ARG A 100 8.64 2.17 14.36
N LEU A 101 7.68 2.79 15.02
CA LEU A 101 7.10 4.06 14.65
C LEU A 101 7.51 5.11 15.69
N THR A 102 8.20 6.15 15.27
CA THR A 102 8.52 7.33 16.07
C THR A 102 7.55 8.44 15.71
N PHE A 103 6.79 8.90 16.71
CA PHE A 103 5.88 10.03 16.62
C PHE A 103 6.54 11.24 17.28
N THR A 104 6.63 12.35 16.55
CA THR A 104 7.26 13.58 17.01
C THR A 104 6.25 14.71 17.00
N ILE A 105 6.12 15.43 18.12
CA ILE A 105 5.28 16.63 18.27
C ILE A 105 5.96 17.56 19.27
N ASP A 106 5.95 18.88 19.02
CA ASP A 106 6.59 19.88 19.90
C ASP A 106 8.05 19.59 20.27
N GLY A 107 8.83 19.02 19.34
CA GLY A 107 10.22 18.62 19.57
C GLY A 107 10.42 17.37 20.45
N SER A 108 9.33 16.82 21.02
CA SER A 108 9.34 15.58 21.79
C SER A 108 9.05 14.39 20.88
N SER A 109 9.74 13.26 21.09
CA SER A 109 9.58 12.04 20.29
C SER A 109 9.24 10.83 21.15
N THR A 110 8.20 10.08 20.77
CA THR A 110 7.81 8.81 21.39
C THR A 110 7.91 7.68 20.37
N THR A 111 8.46 6.53 20.76
CA THR A 111 8.65 5.39 19.86
C THR A 111 7.80 4.20 20.28
N TYR A 112 7.08 3.62 19.31
CA TYR A 112 6.16 2.50 19.48
C TYR A 112 6.63 1.29 18.67
N PRO A 113 6.49 0.05 19.19
CA PRO A 113 6.64 -1.15 18.37
C PRO A 113 5.48 -1.26 17.37
N VAL A 114 5.78 -1.71 16.17
CA VAL A 114 4.76 -1.91 15.11
C VAL A 114 4.90 -3.26 14.43
N ALA A 115 3.81 -3.78 13.86
CA ALA A 115 3.90 -4.79 12.81
C ALA A 115 3.95 -4.11 11.45
N VAL A 116 4.71 -4.67 10.53
CA VAL A 116 4.90 -4.12 9.17
C VAL A 116 4.56 -5.18 8.12
N GLY A 117 4.57 -4.76 6.85
CA GLY A 117 4.35 -5.66 5.72
C GLY A 117 5.32 -6.84 5.71
N LYS A 118 4.83 -8.05 5.43
CA LYS A 118 5.70 -9.19 5.10
C LYS A 118 6.43 -8.94 3.76
N PRO A 119 7.54 -9.66 3.46
CA PRO A 119 8.28 -9.44 2.20
C PRO A 119 7.43 -9.50 0.93
N SER A 120 6.42 -10.38 0.88
CA SER A 120 5.49 -10.50 -0.26
C SER A 120 4.41 -9.40 -0.31
N THR A 121 4.24 -8.61 0.75
CA THR A 121 3.32 -7.46 0.77
C THR A 121 3.93 -6.36 1.62
N PRO A 122 5.00 -5.70 1.14
CA PRO A 122 5.79 -4.81 1.96
C PRO A 122 5.05 -3.51 2.26
N SER A 123 5.45 -2.87 3.35
CA SER A 123 5.01 -1.51 3.65
C SER A 123 5.65 -0.51 2.68
N PRO A 124 4.91 0.52 2.22
CA PRO A 124 5.37 1.40 1.17
C PRO A 124 6.38 2.41 1.73
N ILE A 125 7.66 2.24 1.42
CA ILE A 125 8.68 3.24 1.76
C ILE A 125 8.49 4.51 0.93
N GLY A 126 8.77 5.65 1.55
CA GLY A 126 8.63 6.96 0.94
C GLY A 126 8.14 8.02 1.91
N ASN A 127 7.80 9.17 1.34
CA ASN A 127 7.19 10.30 2.05
C ASN A 127 5.70 10.33 1.70
N TRP A 128 4.87 10.17 2.72
CA TRP A 128 3.42 10.16 2.64
C TRP A 128 2.84 11.23 3.55
N VAL A 129 1.53 11.47 3.42
CA VAL A 129 0.77 12.24 4.40
C VAL A 129 -0.45 11.45 4.84
N ILE A 130 -0.96 11.75 6.05
CA ILE A 130 -2.26 11.26 6.47
C ILE A 130 -3.35 11.96 5.67
N VAL A 131 -4.14 11.22 4.91
CA VAL A 131 -5.21 11.78 4.05
C VAL A 131 -6.61 11.52 4.59
N GLN A 132 -6.73 10.61 5.56
CA GLN A 132 -8.03 10.23 6.13
C GLN A 132 -7.83 9.56 7.48
N LYS A 133 -8.86 9.68 8.33
CA LYS A 133 -8.88 9.13 9.69
C LYS A 133 -10.25 8.54 10.00
N SER A 134 -10.30 7.49 10.81
CA SER A 134 -11.55 6.91 11.31
C SER A 134 -11.39 6.28 12.69
N VAL A 135 -12.43 6.43 13.50
CA VAL A 135 -12.57 5.90 14.87
C VAL A 135 -13.33 4.56 14.84
N ASP A 136 -12.95 3.63 15.72
CA ASP A 136 -13.62 2.36 16.01
C ASP A 136 -13.92 1.50 14.77
N TRP A 137 -12.87 1.32 13.97
CA TRP A 137 -12.93 0.55 12.73
C TRP A 137 -13.33 -0.92 12.91
N GLY A 138 -12.95 -1.52 14.05
CA GLY A 138 -13.25 -2.91 14.37
C GLY A 138 -12.41 -3.94 13.59
N GLY A 139 -12.60 -5.21 13.96
CA GLY A 139 -11.95 -6.34 13.30
C GLY A 139 -10.41 -6.26 13.30
N PRO A 140 -9.73 -6.66 12.21
CA PRO A 140 -8.26 -6.71 12.15
C PRO A 140 -7.56 -5.36 12.27
N PHE A 141 -8.29 -4.26 12.10
CA PHE A 141 -7.76 -2.90 12.10
C PHE A 141 -7.88 -2.18 13.45
N GLY A 142 -8.51 -2.82 14.42
CA GLY A 142 -8.60 -2.33 15.79
C GLY A 142 -9.39 -1.03 15.91
N VAL A 143 -8.95 -0.16 16.82
CA VAL A 143 -9.74 0.98 17.32
C VAL A 143 -9.53 2.28 16.56
N ARG A 144 -8.47 2.41 15.76
CA ARG A 144 -8.18 3.62 14.97
C ARG A 144 -7.55 3.26 13.65
N TRP A 145 -7.84 4.05 12.62
CA TRP A 145 -7.25 3.93 11.29
C TRP A 145 -6.84 5.30 10.76
N MET A 146 -5.64 5.39 10.20
CA MET A 146 -5.11 6.58 9.53
C MET A 146 -4.56 6.18 8.14
N ARG A 147 -5.17 6.69 7.07
CA ARG A 147 -4.80 6.35 5.68
C ARG A 147 -3.60 7.17 5.22
N LEU A 148 -2.65 6.52 4.57
CA LEU A 148 -1.52 7.15 3.89
C LEU A 148 -1.88 7.59 2.47
N SER A 149 -1.26 8.65 1.99
CA SER A 149 -1.41 9.19 0.63
C SER A 149 -0.78 8.32 -0.47
N VAL A 150 -0.80 7.00 -0.31
CA VAL A 150 -0.22 6.06 -1.28
C VAL A 150 -1.22 5.84 -2.42
N PRO A 151 -0.89 6.27 -3.66
CA PRO A 151 -1.87 6.29 -4.75
C PRO A 151 -2.16 4.91 -5.34
N TRP A 152 -1.44 3.86 -4.93
CA TRP A 152 -1.60 2.49 -5.41
C TRP A 152 -2.08 1.49 -4.34
N GLY A 153 -2.55 1.94 -3.16
CA GLY A 153 -3.18 1.00 -2.22
C GLY A 153 -3.77 1.65 -0.98
N GLY A 154 -4.60 0.88 -0.27
CA GLY A 154 -5.20 1.24 1.01
C GLY A 154 -4.23 1.11 2.19
N TYR A 155 -3.04 1.71 2.09
CA TYR A 155 -2.06 1.63 3.17
C TYR A 155 -2.43 2.57 4.31
N GLY A 156 -2.26 2.10 5.54
CA GLY A 156 -2.59 2.88 6.72
C GLY A 156 -1.80 2.48 7.96
N ILE A 157 -1.84 3.36 8.95
CA ILE A 157 -1.40 3.12 10.31
C ILE A 157 -2.66 2.86 11.14
N HIS A 158 -2.71 1.73 11.85
CA HIS A 158 -3.93 1.32 12.52
C HIS A 158 -3.70 0.43 13.74
N GLY A 159 -4.74 0.26 14.55
CA GLY A 159 -4.74 -0.67 15.69
C GLY A 159 -4.76 -2.13 15.24
N THR A 160 -4.88 -3.10 16.15
CA THR A 160 -5.06 -4.50 15.74
C THR A 160 -5.79 -5.30 16.80
N ASN A 161 -6.58 -6.29 16.35
CA ASN A 161 -7.14 -7.33 17.22
C ASN A 161 -6.17 -8.51 17.43
N ASN A 162 -5.02 -8.53 16.74
CA ASN A 162 -3.97 -9.52 16.91
C ASN A 162 -2.70 -8.85 17.48
N PRO A 163 -2.67 -8.56 18.80
CA PRO A 163 -1.52 -7.90 19.43
C PRO A 163 -0.22 -8.70 19.30
N ALA A 164 -0.27 -10.03 19.16
CA ALA A 164 0.90 -10.88 18.94
C ALA A 164 1.60 -10.64 17.59
N SER A 165 0.96 -9.92 16.66
CA SER A 165 1.57 -9.51 15.40
C SER A 165 2.59 -8.38 15.56
N ILE A 166 2.49 -7.58 16.62
CA ILE A 166 3.33 -6.40 16.83
C ILE A 166 4.79 -6.80 17.02
N GLY A 167 5.70 -6.11 16.33
CA GLY A 167 7.12 -6.44 16.29
C GLY A 167 7.49 -7.50 15.25
N ARG A 168 6.59 -7.82 14.29
CA ARG A 168 6.82 -8.79 13.20
C ARG A 168 6.49 -8.20 11.83
N ALA A 169 7.06 -8.78 10.77
CA ALA A 169 6.72 -8.49 9.37
C ALA A 169 5.66 -9.49 8.89
N VAL A 170 4.38 -9.17 9.10
CA VAL A 170 3.25 -10.11 8.96
C VAL A 170 1.98 -9.46 8.41
N SER A 171 1.98 -8.14 8.20
CA SER A 171 0.83 -7.45 7.64
C SER A 171 0.85 -7.52 6.10
N HIS A 172 -0.26 -7.09 5.50
CA HIS A 172 -0.37 -6.91 4.05
C HIS A 172 0.13 -5.52 3.59
N GLY A 173 1.13 -4.97 4.28
CA GLY A 173 1.73 -3.67 3.98
C GLY A 173 1.32 -2.53 4.91
N CYS A 174 0.23 -2.68 5.66
CA CYS A 174 -0.18 -1.70 6.67
C CYS A 174 0.73 -1.72 7.92
N ILE A 175 0.74 -0.62 8.65
CA ILE A 175 1.48 -0.47 9.90
C ILE A 175 0.53 -0.74 11.06
N ARG A 176 0.70 -1.87 11.75
CA ARG A 176 -0.14 -2.22 12.90
C ARG A 176 0.49 -1.72 14.18
N MET A 177 -0.32 -1.16 15.05
CA MET A 177 0.03 -0.69 16.38
C MET A 177 -0.84 -1.39 17.43
N TYR A 178 -0.38 -1.43 18.68
CA TYR A 178 -1.28 -1.78 19.78
C TYR A 178 -2.43 -0.76 19.87
N ASN A 179 -3.64 -1.21 20.19
CA ASN A 179 -4.81 -0.32 20.30
C ASN A 179 -4.59 0.85 21.28
N LYS A 180 -3.92 0.59 22.42
CA LYS A 180 -3.58 1.65 23.39
C LYS A 180 -2.63 2.72 22.85
N ASP A 181 -1.78 2.35 21.89
CA ASP A 181 -0.75 3.24 21.34
C ASP A 181 -1.30 4.01 20.14
N VAL A 182 -2.08 3.34 19.28
CA VAL A 182 -2.69 4.00 18.12
C VAL A 182 -3.70 5.07 18.52
N ILE A 183 -4.41 4.92 19.65
CA ILE A 183 -5.32 5.97 20.16
C ILE A 183 -4.55 7.28 20.40
N LYS A 184 -3.41 7.20 21.11
CA LYS A 184 -2.58 8.37 21.42
C LYS A 184 -2.05 9.04 20.15
N VAL A 185 -1.49 8.25 19.23
CA VAL A 185 -0.97 8.78 17.97
C VAL A 185 -2.11 9.39 17.14
N TYR A 186 -3.25 8.71 17.04
CA TYR A 186 -4.40 9.17 16.28
C TYR A 186 -4.92 10.52 16.75
N ASP A 187 -5.14 10.68 18.06
CA ASP A 187 -5.74 11.90 18.62
C ASP A 187 -4.85 13.14 18.36
N LEU A 188 -3.54 12.93 18.27
CA LEU A 188 -2.53 13.97 18.04
C LEU A 188 -2.09 14.10 16.58
N THR A 189 -2.68 13.37 15.64
CA THR A 189 -2.28 13.36 14.22
C THR A 189 -3.35 14.02 13.34
N PRO A 190 -3.25 15.30 12.96
CA PRO A 190 -4.14 15.92 11.98
C PRO A 190 -4.02 15.30 10.58
N ILE A 191 -5.04 15.46 9.74
CA ILE A 191 -4.91 15.22 8.29
C ILE A 191 -3.83 16.17 7.74
N GLY A 192 -3.01 15.68 6.81
CA GLY A 192 -1.83 16.36 6.29
C GLY A 192 -0.54 16.09 7.07
N THR A 193 -0.60 15.36 8.19
CA THR A 193 0.60 15.00 8.96
C THR A 193 1.57 14.19 8.08
N PRO A 194 2.85 14.63 7.96
CA PRO A 194 3.85 13.89 7.20
C PRO A 194 4.20 12.57 7.86
N VAL A 195 4.32 11.54 7.02
CA VAL A 195 4.71 10.18 7.38
C VAL A 195 5.88 9.76 6.49
N ASN A 196 7.06 9.59 7.08
CA ASN A 196 8.23 9.06 6.41
C ASN A 196 8.40 7.58 6.78
N ILE A 197 8.47 6.69 5.79
CA ILE A 197 8.68 5.26 5.99
C ILE A 197 10.03 4.90 5.39
N ILE A 198 10.94 4.31 6.16
CA ILE A 198 12.31 3.91 5.77
C ILE A 198 12.60 2.43 6.11
N GLY A 199 13.61 1.84 5.47
CA GLY A 199 14.15 0.52 5.82
C GLY A 199 15.03 -0.09 4.72
N HIS A 200 15.60 -1.28 4.96
CA HIS A 200 16.48 -1.99 4.03
C HIS A 200 15.74 -2.68 2.87
N HIS A 201 14.41 -2.77 2.93
CA HIS A 201 13.58 -3.28 1.84
C HIS A 201 12.84 -2.14 1.16
N TYR A 202 13.47 -1.59 0.11
CA TYR A 202 13.12 -0.41 -0.71
C TYR A 202 13.68 0.91 -0.16
N THR A 203 14.42 1.70 -0.93
CA THR A 203 14.94 3.01 -0.45
C THR A 203 13.95 4.15 -0.73
N GLY A 204 12.84 3.90 -1.43
CA GLY A 204 11.90 4.94 -1.90
C GLY A 204 12.52 5.88 -2.93
N ARG A 205 13.79 5.68 -3.27
CA ARG A 205 14.50 6.43 -4.28
C ARG A 205 14.08 5.92 -5.64
N ILE A 206 13.72 6.85 -6.51
CA ILE A 206 13.52 6.58 -7.94
C ILE A 206 14.89 6.17 -8.50
N LEU A 207 15.00 4.91 -8.96
CA LEU A 207 16.24 4.44 -9.57
C LEU A 207 16.24 4.70 -11.07
N LYS A 208 17.32 5.27 -11.57
CA LYS A 208 17.53 5.59 -12.98
C LYS A 208 19.00 5.44 -13.36
N GLU A 209 19.27 5.57 -14.64
CA GLU A 209 20.63 5.47 -15.16
C GLU A 209 21.60 6.45 -14.47
N GLY A 210 22.76 5.93 -14.07
CA GLY A 210 23.77 6.63 -13.29
C GLY A 210 23.68 6.40 -11.78
N ASP A 211 22.57 5.90 -11.25
CA ASP A 211 22.46 5.58 -9.82
C ASP A 211 23.37 4.40 -9.44
N SER A 212 23.86 4.40 -8.20
CA SER A 212 24.57 3.27 -7.61
C SER A 212 24.08 3.00 -6.19
N GLY A 213 24.26 1.77 -5.72
CA GLY A 213 23.94 1.41 -4.33
C GLY A 213 23.47 -0.03 -4.15
N GLU A 214 23.17 -0.38 -2.90
CA GLU A 214 22.63 -1.70 -2.55
C GLU A 214 21.19 -1.88 -3.08
N ASP A 215 20.44 -0.79 -3.21
CA ASP A 215 19.12 -0.77 -3.87
C ASP A 215 19.22 -1.14 -5.35
N VAL A 216 20.24 -0.65 -6.05
CA VAL A 216 20.54 -1.04 -7.43
C VAL A 216 20.98 -2.50 -7.51
N LYS A 217 21.81 -2.99 -6.56
CA LYS A 217 22.17 -4.42 -6.51
C LYS A 217 20.93 -5.30 -6.32
N GLN A 218 20.02 -4.90 -5.44
CA GLN A 218 18.80 -5.66 -5.21
C GLN A 218 17.92 -5.68 -6.47
N LEU A 219 17.72 -4.53 -7.12
CA LEU A 219 17.01 -4.44 -8.41
C LEU A 219 17.63 -5.40 -9.45
N GLN A 220 18.96 -5.40 -9.57
CA GLN A 220 19.68 -6.30 -10.49
C GLN A 220 19.48 -7.78 -10.13
N ARG A 221 19.49 -8.15 -8.84
CA ARG A 221 19.18 -9.52 -8.38
C ARG A 221 17.76 -9.91 -8.77
N ASP A 222 16.81 -9.02 -8.55
CA ASP A 222 15.38 -9.23 -8.77
C ASP A 222 15.10 -9.40 -10.28
N LEU A 223 15.58 -8.48 -11.11
CA LEU A 223 15.47 -8.57 -12.56
C LEU A 223 16.18 -9.80 -13.13
N LYS A 224 17.32 -10.19 -12.55
CA LYS A 224 18.06 -11.39 -12.96
C LYS A 224 17.27 -12.66 -12.64
N LYS A 225 16.66 -12.71 -11.46
CA LYS A 225 15.81 -13.79 -11.01
C LYS A 225 14.57 -13.95 -11.90
N LEU A 226 14.04 -12.85 -12.40
CA LEU A 226 12.93 -12.81 -13.36
C LEU A 226 13.36 -13.02 -14.82
N GLY A 227 14.66 -13.17 -15.12
CA GLY A 227 15.17 -13.42 -16.46
C GLY A 227 15.38 -12.18 -17.33
N TYR A 228 15.17 -10.96 -16.81
CA TYR A 228 15.39 -9.72 -17.56
C TYR A 228 16.84 -9.22 -17.52
N TYR A 229 17.65 -9.66 -16.55
CA TYR A 229 19.02 -9.14 -16.37
C TYR A 229 20.09 -10.24 -16.36
N ASN A 230 20.90 -10.31 -17.41
CA ASN A 230 21.90 -11.36 -17.60
C ASN A 230 23.35 -10.94 -17.27
N SER A 231 23.56 -9.72 -16.77
CA SER A 231 24.91 -9.20 -16.46
C SER A 231 25.33 -9.42 -15.01
N SER A 232 26.55 -8.99 -14.67
CA SER A 232 27.09 -8.99 -13.31
C SER A 232 26.33 -7.99 -12.43
N ILE A 233 26.10 -8.38 -11.17
CA ILE A 233 25.45 -7.51 -10.18
C ILE A 233 26.54 -6.63 -9.55
N ASP A 234 26.71 -5.45 -10.12
CA ASP A 234 27.74 -4.48 -9.72
C ASP A 234 27.19 -3.37 -8.82
N GLY A 235 25.86 -3.22 -8.73
CA GLY A 235 25.22 -2.13 -8.01
C GLY A 235 25.29 -0.80 -8.74
N TYR A 236 25.58 -0.81 -10.04
CA TYR A 236 25.56 0.35 -10.92
C TYR A 236 24.39 0.26 -11.89
N PHE A 237 23.56 1.29 -11.91
CA PHE A 237 22.41 1.38 -12.82
C PHE A 237 22.92 1.93 -14.16
N GLY A 238 23.64 1.08 -14.90
CA GLY A 238 24.10 1.39 -16.25
C GLY A 238 23.09 1.06 -17.34
N PRO A 239 23.48 1.21 -18.63
CA PRO A 239 22.62 0.95 -19.78
C PRO A 239 21.97 -0.44 -19.76
N LYS A 240 22.70 -1.45 -19.28
CA LYS A 240 22.22 -2.84 -19.15
C LYS A 240 21.10 -2.98 -18.11
N THR A 241 21.23 -2.30 -16.98
CA THR A 241 20.20 -2.29 -15.94
C THR A 241 18.96 -1.56 -16.45
N ARG A 242 19.15 -0.42 -17.13
CA ARG A 242 18.06 0.32 -17.78
C ARG A 242 17.31 -0.52 -18.81
N GLN A 243 18.03 -1.24 -19.67
CA GLN A 243 17.42 -2.12 -20.67
C GLN A 243 16.58 -3.23 -20.03
N ALA A 244 17.08 -3.85 -18.94
CA ALA A 244 16.33 -4.86 -18.20
C ALA A 244 15.06 -4.29 -17.56
N VAL A 245 15.13 -3.08 -17.00
CA VAL A 245 13.95 -2.38 -16.45
C VAL A 245 12.93 -2.09 -17.56
N MET A 246 13.36 -1.58 -18.71
CA MET A 246 12.47 -1.32 -19.84
C MET A 246 11.82 -2.60 -20.37
N ALA A 247 12.58 -3.69 -20.47
CA ALA A 247 12.04 -4.99 -20.89
C ALA A 247 10.98 -5.50 -19.91
N PHE A 248 11.27 -5.42 -18.62
CA PHE A 248 10.32 -5.73 -17.56
C PHE A 248 9.06 -4.85 -17.62
N GLN A 249 9.23 -3.53 -17.75
CA GLN A 249 8.12 -2.60 -17.87
C GLN A 249 7.24 -2.91 -19.09
N ALA A 250 7.84 -3.19 -20.25
CA ALA A 250 7.11 -3.53 -21.46
C ALA A 250 6.29 -4.81 -21.29
N ASP A 251 6.90 -5.85 -20.74
CA ASP A 251 6.26 -7.16 -20.52
C ASP A 251 5.11 -7.09 -19.50
N GLN A 252 5.21 -6.17 -18.54
CA GLN A 252 4.16 -5.94 -17.53
C GLN A 252 3.16 -4.83 -17.90
N GLY A 253 3.20 -4.31 -19.13
CA GLY A 253 2.27 -3.28 -19.61
C GLY A 253 2.39 -1.92 -18.89
N LEU A 254 3.59 -1.58 -18.39
CA LEU A 254 3.89 -0.32 -17.74
C LEU A 254 4.37 0.73 -18.74
N VAL A 255 4.47 1.99 -18.28
CA VAL A 255 5.21 3.02 -19.01
C VAL A 255 6.68 2.60 -19.13
N VAL A 256 7.20 2.55 -20.36
CA VAL A 256 8.56 2.06 -20.66
C VAL A 256 9.56 3.22 -20.67
N ASP A 257 9.85 3.76 -19.50
CA ASP A 257 10.78 4.88 -19.32
C ASP A 257 12.19 4.45 -18.86
N GLY A 258 12.34 3.21 -18.40
CA GLY A 258 13.59 2.68 -17.83
C GLY A 258 13.89 3.21 -16.44
N ILE A 259 12.89 3.80 -15.77
CA ILE A 259 12.97 4.36 -14.42
C ILE A 259 12.23 3.44 -13.45
N VAL A 260 12.88 3.04 -12.37
CA VAL A 260 12.22 2.27 -11.31
C VAL A 260 11.62 3.22 -10.31
N GLY A 261 10.43 3.71 -10.65
CA GLY A 261 9.55 4.38 -9.71
C GLY A 261 8.79 3.38 -8.81
N PRO A 262 7.99 3.88 -7.86
CA PRO A 262 7.24 3.01 -6.94
C PRO A 262 6.30 2.02 -7.63
N TYR A 263 5.67 2.42 -8.74
CA TYR A 263 4.78 1.52 -9.47
C TYR A 263 5.54 0.40 -10.19
N THR A 264 6.66 0.71 -10.85
CA THR A 264 7.55 -0.30 -11.44
C THR A 264 8.07 -1.27 -10.37
N TYR A 265 8.45 -0.76 -9.20
CA TYR A 265 8.91 -1.60 -8.10
C TYR A 265 7.79 -2.50 -7.54
N PHE A 266 6.57 -1.98 -7.37
CA PHE A 266 5.42 -2.77 -6.95
C PHE A 266 5.17 -3.96 -7.88
N VAL A 267 5.20 -3.71 -9.19
CA VAL A 267 4.98 -4.75 -10.20
C VAL A 267 6.15 -5.73 -10.22
N LEU A 268 7.39 -5.26 -10.00
CA LEU A 268 8.59 -6.11 -9.87
C LEU A 268 8.44 -7.11 -8.74
N LEU A 269 7.99 -6.66 -7.58
CA LEU A 269 7.74 -7.54 -6.43
C LEU A 269 6.62 -8.55 -6.73
N LYS A 270 5.52 -8.11 -7.36
CA LYS A 270 4.45 -9.02 -7.79
C LYS A 270 4.98 -10.13 -8.71
N ALA A 271 5.82 -9.78 -9.68
CA ALA A 271 6.43 -10.75 -10.60
C ALA A 271 7.36 -11.73 -9.86
N LEU A 272 8.15 -11.25 -8.89
CA LEU A 272 9.01 -12.11 -8.07
C LEU A 272 8.22 -13.13 -7.26
N ASP A 273 7.09 -12.74 -6.70
CA ASP A 273 6.22 -13.64 -5.94
C ASP A 273 5.68 -14.78 -6.82
N ILE A 274 5.20 -14.45 -8.03
CA ILE A 274 4.78 -15.43 -9.04
C ILE A 274 5.95 -16.38 -9.38
N ALA A 275 7.12 -15.84 -9.69
CA ALA A 275 8.28 -16.62 -10.09
C ALA A 275 8.80 -17.57 -8.98
N ASN A 276 8.59 -17.23 -7.72
CA ASN A 276 9.01 -18.05 -6.58
C ASN A 276 8.08 -19.20 -6.27
N LYS A 277 6.95 -19.32 -6.99
CA LYS A 277 5.85 -20.21 -6.61
C LYS A 277 5.43 -20.01 -5.15
N ASN A 278 5.63 -18.81 -4.63
CA ASN A 278 5.06 -18.37 -3.35
C ASN A 278 3.60 -18.00 -3.59
N TYR A 279 2.85 -18.92 -4.19
CA TYR A 279 1.41 -18.88 -4.27
C TYR A 279 0.90 -19.17 -2.86
N GLU A 280 0.19 -18.24 -2.24
CA GLU A 280 -0.53 -18.55 -1.01
C GLU A 280 -1.91 -19.12 -1.36
N PRO A 281 -2.30 -20.26 -0.76
CA PRO A 281 -3.68 -20.75 -0.70
C PRO A 281 -4.61 -19.81 0.08
#